data_AF-A0A6F9BFC4-F1
#
_entry.id   AF-A0A6F9BFC4-F1
#
_cell.length_a   1.000
_cell.length_b   1.000
_cell.length_c   1.000
_cell.angle_alpha   90.00
_cell.angle_beta   90.00
_cell.angle_gamma   90.00
#
_symmetry.space_group_name_H-M   'P 1'
#
loop_
_entity.id
_entity.type
_entity.pdbx_description
1 polymer ?
#
loop_
_entity_poly.entity_id
_entity_poly.type
_entity_poly.pdbx_seq_one_letter_code
_entity_poly.pdbx_strand_id
1 'polypeptide(L)'
;KTIFNPAPAIPDLDPDFYRASDVFCCNESEAELLTGAAVASIEDAGQAGQELLRRGCSSVIITLGSRGCVVLSAQEPSSPSHHVPTKPVTTVDT
;
A
#
# COMPACT_ATOMS: atom_id res chain seq x y z
N LYS A 1 12.92 -8.90 10.37
CA LYS A 1 12.05 -7.94 9.65
C LYS A 1 10.69 -8.56 9.41
N THR A 2 9.63 -7.78 9.42
CA THR A 2 8.22 -8.22 9.37
C THR A 2 7.52 -7.77 8.07
N ILE A 3 6.62 -8.61 7.58
CA ILE A 3 5.71 -8.25 6.49
C ILE A 3 4.29 -8.44 7.03
N PHE A 4 3.48 -7.40 6.94
CA PHE A 4 2.09 -7.44 7.38
C PHE A 4 1.18 -7.11 6.21
N ASN A 5 0.14 -7.93 6.03
CA ASN A 5 -0.93 -7.69 5.09
C ASN A 5 -2.24 -7.58 5.88
N PRO A 6 -2.83 -6.38 6.00
CA PRO A 6 -4.05 -6.14 6.78
C PRO A 6 -5.30 -6.60 5.99
N ALA A 7 -5.39 -7.89 5.63
CA ALA A 7 -6.46 -8.42 4.80
C ALA A 7 -7.37 -9.39 5.57
N PRO A 8 -8.72 -9.23 5.50
CA PRO A 8 -9.42 -8.03 5.03
C PRO A 8 -9.15 -6.86 5.98
N ALA A 9 -9.08 -5.64 5.44
CA ALA A 9 -8.84 -4.47 6.27
C ALA A 9 -10.01 -4.21 7.22
N ILE A 10 -9.68 -3.64 8.39
CA ILE A 10 -10.64 -3.16 9.38
C ILE A 10 -10.41 -1.65 9.59
N PRO A 11 -11.47 -0.84 9.82
CA PRO A 11 -11.35 0.61 9.93
C PRO A 11 -10.47 1.03 11.12
N ASP A 12 -10.65 0.35 12.25
CA ASP A 12 -9.99 0.66 13.52
C ASP A 12 -8.77 -0.25 13.77
N LEU A 13 -7.93 -0.41 12.75
CA LEU A 13 -6.69 -1.18 12.88
C LEU A 13 -5.79 -0.53 13.94
N ASP A 14 -5.37 -1.33 14.93
CA ASP A 14 -4.50 -0.87 16.01
C ASP A 14 -3.24 -0.18 15.45
N PRO A 15 -2.92 1.06 15.89
CA PRO A 15 -1.75 1.80 15.42
C PRO A 15 -0.42 1.05 15.49
N ASP A 16 -0.28 0.09 16.39
CA ASP A 16 0.96 -0.68 16.54
C ASP A 16 1.23 -1.60 15.35
N PHE A 17 0.21 -2.01 14.58
CA PHE A 17 0.44 -2.77 13.34
C PHE A 17 1.19 -1.96 12.28
N TYR A 18 0.92 -0.66 12.16
CA TYR A 18 1.67 0.18 11.22
C TYR A 18 3.13 0.28 11.64
N ARG A 19 3.39 0.58 12.93
CA ARG A 19 4.74 0.79 13.48
C ARG A 19 5.58 -0.48 13.50
N ALA A 20 4.96 -1.63 13.74
CA ALA A 20 5.64 -2.91 13.81
C ALA A 20 5.95 -3.52 12.44
N SER A 21 5.49 -2.91 11.34
CA SER A 21 5.65 -3.42 9.98
C SER A 21 6.88 -2.84 9.30
N ASP A 22 7.89 -3.69 9.01
CA ASP A 22 8.95 -3.31 8.08
C ASP A 22 8.39 -3.13 6.66
N VAL A 23 7.44 -3.98 6.26
CA VAL A 23 6.67 -3.86 5.02
C VAL A 23 5.19 -4.02 5.31
N PHE A 24 4.41 -3.01 4.94
CA PHE A 24 2.95 -3.00 5.01
C PHE A 24 2.39 -3.15 3.59
N CYS A 25 1.70 -4.27 3.30
CA CYS A 25 1.24 -4.61 1.96
C CYS A 25 -0.28 -4.75 1.92
N CYS A 26 -0.98 -3.91 1.17
CA CYS A 26 -2.44 -3.96 1.03
C CYS A 26 -2.86 -3.72 -0.43
N ASN A 27 -4.12 -3.99 -0.77
CA ASN A 27 -4.69 -3.63 -2.08
C ASN A 27 -5.33 -2.24 -2.09
N GLU A 28 -5.91 -1.82 -3.21
CA GLU A 28 -6.59 -0.52 -3.34
C GLU A 28 -7.69 -0.34 -2.29
N SER A 29 -8.64 -1.28 -2.22
CA SER A 29 -9.81 -1.17 -1.33
C SER A 29 -9.45 -1.16 0.16
N GLU A 30 -8.40 -1.89 0.54
CA GLU A 30 -7.85 -1.89 1.90
C GLU A 30 -7.17 -0.56 2.22
N ALA A 31 -6.41 0.00 1.27
CA ALA A 31 -5.81 1.32 1.41
C ALA A 31 -6.88 2.41 1.52
N GLU A 32 -7.97 2.32 0.75
CA GLU A 32 -9.11 3.24 0.87
C GLU A 32 -9.73 3.18 2.25
N LEU A 33 -10.00 1.97 2.75
CA LEU A 33 -10.61 1.78 4.07
C LEU A 33 -9.73 2.34 5.19
N LEU A 34 -8.43 2.06 5.15
CA LEU A 34 -7.49 2.48 6.18
C LEU A 34 -7.24 3.99 6.13
N THR A 35 -7.07 4.57 4.95
CA THR A 35 -6.69 5.99 4.79
C THR A 35 -7.88 6.94 4.75
N GLY A 36 -9.07 6.45 4.36
CA GLY A 36 -10.25 7.26 4.10
C GLY A 36 -10.20 8.03 2.77
N ALA A 37 -9.19 7.79 1.93
CA ALA A 37 -9.03 8.42 0.62
C ALA A 37 -9.29 7.41 -0.51
N ALA A 38 -9.96 7.82 -1.59
CA ALA A 38 -10.18 6.96 -2.75
C ALA A 38 -8.86 6.62 -3.46
N VAL A 39 -8.72 5.40 -3.99
CA VAL A 39 -7.53 4.88 -4.68
C VAL A 39 -7.93 4.38 -6.06
N ALA A 40 -8.14 5.31 -7.00
CA ALA A 40 -8.56 5.01 -8.36
C ALA A 40 -7.39 5.01 -9.36
N SER A 41 -6.29 5.67 -9.05
CA SER A 41 -5.12 5.85 -9.90
C SER A 41 -3.80 5.49 -9.21
N ILE A 42 -2.72 5.44 -9.99
CA ILE A 42 -1.35 5.25 -9.46
C ILE A 42 -0.96 6.41 -8.55
N GLU A 43 -1.39 7.63 -8.89
CA GLU A 43 -1.15 8.83 -8.08
C GLU A 43 -1.89 8.74 -6.73
N ASP A 44 -3.16 8.36 -6.75
CA ASP A 44 -3.95 8.17 -5.53
C ASP A 44 -3.32 7.11 -4.61
N ALA A 45 -2.85 6.00 -5.20
CA ALA A 45 -2.16 4.95 -4.46
C ALA A 45 -0.85 5.48 -3.83
N GLY A 46 -0.12 6.35 -4.53
CA GLY A 46 1.02 7.07 -3.97
C GLY A 46 0.64 7.91 -2.75
N GLN A 47 -0.46 8.66 -2.82
CA GLN A 47 -0.94 9.50 -1.71
C GLN A 47 -1.40 8.65 -0.50
N ALA A 48 -2.15 7.57 -0.75
CA ALA A 48 -2.56 6.64 0.29
C ALA A 48 -1.35 5.96 0.95
N GLY A 49 -0.35 5.57 0.15
CA GLY A 49 0.91 5.03 0.66
C GLY A 49 1.68 6.02 1.53
N GLN A 50 1.68 7.30 1.15
CA GLN A 50 2.30 8.36 1.94
C GLN A 50 1.63 8.54 3.30
N GLU A 51 0.31 8.45 3.36
CA GLU A 51 -0.45 8.47 4.62
C GLU A 51 -0.12 7.26 5.50
N LEU A 52 -0.03 6.06 4.93
CA LEU A 52 0.36 4.85 5.67
C LEU A 52 1.80 4.95 6.23
N LEU A 53 2.73 5.56 5.48
CA LEU A 53 4.06 5.89 6.01
C LEU A 53 3.98 6.89 7.18
N ARG A 54 3.12 7.92 7.09
CA ARG A 54 2.92 8.89 8.20
C ARG A 54 2.37 8.22 9.47
N ARG A 55 1.61 7.13 9.33
CA ARG A 55 1.09 6.34 10.46
C ARG A 55 2.13 5.43 11.11
N GLY A 56 3.30 5.25 10.49
CA GLY A 56 4.46 4.60 11.10
C GLY A 56 5.03 3.41 10.33
N CYS A 57 4.48 3.05 9.17
CA CYS A 57 5.03 1.99 8.33
C CYS A 57 6.45 2.36 7.87
N SER A 58 7.37 1.39 7.91
CA SER A 58 8.73 1.60 7.36
C SER A 58 8.74 1.60 5.83
N SER A 59 7.95 0.72 5.22
CA SER A 59 7.72 0.65 3.78
C SER A 59 6.29 0.23 3.50
N VAL A 60 5.72 0.72 2.41
CA VAL A 60 4.35 0.45 2.00
C VAL A 60 4.35 -0.06 0.56
N ILE A 61 3.57 -1.12 0.33
CA ILE A 61 3.25 -1.63 -1.01
C ILE A 61 1.73 -1.60 -1.14
N ILE A 62 1.23 -0.91 -2.17
CA ILE A 62 -0.19 -1.00 -2.55
C ILE A 62 -0.27 -1.75 -3.87
N THR A 63 -0.87 -2.93 -3.85
CA THR A 63 -1.12 -3.73 -5.06
C THR A 63 -2.28 -3.13 -5.84
N LEU A 64 -2.16 -3.12 -7.16
CA LEU A 64 -3.06 -2.46 -8.10
C LEU A 64 -3.66 -3.44 -9.14
N GLY A 65 -3.85 -4.70 -8.72
CA GLY A 65 -4.24 -5.80 -9.60
C GLY A 65 -3.33 -5.92 -10.83
N SER A 66 -3.93 -5.88 -12.03
CA SER A 66 -3.22 -5.95 -13.31
C SER A 66 -2.29 -4.76 -13.56
N ARG A 67 -2.46 -3.64 -12.85
CA ARG A 67 -1.58 -2.46 -12.96
C ARG A 67 -0.29 -2.60 -12.17
N GLY A 68 -0.08 -3.69 -11.42
CA GLY A 68 1.13 -3.93 -10.64
C GLY A 68 1.05 -3.39 -9.23
N CYS A 69 2.01 -2.60 -8.78
CA CYS A 69 1.97 -2.01 -7.44
C CYS A 69 2.71 -0.68 -7.37
N VAL A 70 2.42 0.11 -6.34
CA VAL A 70 3.27 1.24 -5.94
C VAL A 70 4.04 0.90 -4.67
N VAL A 71 5.27 1.39 -4.58
CA VAL A 71 6.17 1.15 -3.45
C VAL A 71 6.66 2.49 -2.91
N LEU A 72 6.62 2.64 -1.59
CA LEU A 72 7.15 3.79 -0.87
C LEU A 72 7.97 3.34 0.35
N SER A 73 8.99 4.09 0.71
CA SER A 73 9.83 3.82 1.88
C SER A 73 10.12 5.08 2.68
N ALA A 74 9.99 4.99 4.00
CA ALA A 74 10.32 6.09 4.92
C ALA A 74 11.83 6.41 4.94
N GLN A 75 12.69 5.52 4.41
CA GLN A 75 14.12 5.78 4.27
C GLN A 75 14.44 6.77 3.13
N GLU A 76 13.49 6.96 2.22
CA GLU A 76 13.60 7.91 1.11
C GLU A 76 12.41 8.88 1.11
N PRO A 77 12.23 9.70 2.15
CA PRO A 77 11.03 10.51 2.33
C PRO A 77 10.88 11.64 1.29
N SER A 78 11.94 11.96 0.55
CA SER A 78 11.92 12.89 -0.59
C SER A 78 11.71 12.20 -1.94
N SER A 79 11.74 10.86 -1.98
CA SER A 79 11.48 10.10 -3.21
C SER A 79 9.97 10.00 -3.43
N PRO A 80 9.48 10.25 -4.66
CA PRO A 80 8.09 9.97 -5.00
C PRO A 80 7.81 8.46 -4.94
N SER A 81 6.53 8.08 -4.91
CA SER A 81 6.13 6.67 -5.02
C SER A 81 6.67 6.04 -6.30
N HIS A 82 7.24 4.84 -6.18
CA HIS A 82 7.73 4.09 -7.34
C HIS A 82 6.67 3.11 -7.84
N HIS A 83 6.18 3.31 -9.06
CA HIS A 83 5.25 2.38 -9.70
C HIS A 83 6.01 1.23 -10.37
N VAL A 84 5.65 0.00 -10.02
CA VAL A 84 6.17 -1.23 -10.62
C VAL A 84 5.04 -1.87 -11.45
N PRO A 85 5.05 -1.73 -12.79
CA PRO A 85 4.01 -2.30 -13.64
C PRO A 85 4.16 -3.82 -13.77
N THR A 86 3.06 -4.51 -14.12
CA THR A 86 3.12 -5.93 -14.52
C THR A 86 3.10 -6.08 -16.04
N LYS A 87 3.51 -7.25 -16.53
CA LYS A 87 3.24 -7.64 -17.91
C LYS A 87 1.80 -8.18 -18.00
N PRO A 88 1.01 -7.74 -18.98
CA PRO A 88 -0.33 -8.28 -19.19
C PRO A 88 -0.28 -9.79 -19.43
N VAL A 89 -1.15 -10.51 -18.74
CA VAL A 89 -1.34 -11.95 -18.90
C VAL A 89 -2.82 -12.25 -19.07
N THR A 90 -3.14 -13.35 -19.75
CA THR A 90 -4.51 -13.87 -19.79
C THR A 90 -4.81 -14.52 -18.44
N THR A 91 -5.71 -13.92 -17.67
CA THR A 91 -6.17 -14.45 -16.39
C THR A 91 -7.11 -15.64 -16.61
N VAL A 92 -6.94 -16.69 -15.80
CA VAL A 92 -7.84 -17.86 -15.77
C VAL A 92 -8.73 -17.79 -14.52
N ASP A 93 -8.13 -17.46 -13.38
CA ASP A 93 -8.76 -17.12 -12.10
C ASP A 93 -7.84 -16.09 -11.41
N THR A 94 -8.38 -15.16 -10.62
CA THR A 94 -7.64 -13.99 -10.05
C THR A 94 -7.47 -14.05 -8.55
#